data_AF-A0A1I2DWL3-F1
#
_entry.id   AF-A0A1I2DWL3-F1
#
_cell.length_a   1.000
_cell.length_b   1.000
_cell.length_c   1.000
_cell.angle_alpha   90.00
_cell.angle_beta   90.00
_cell.angle_gamma   90.00
#
_symmetry.space_group_name_H-M   'P 1'
#
loop_
_entity.id
_entity.type
_entity.pdbx_description
1 polymer ?
#
loop_
_entity_poly.entity_id
_entity_poly.type
_entity_poly.pdbx_seq_one_letter_code
_entity_poly.pdbx_strand_id
1 'polypeptide(L)'
;MNDLTTLRRWIAGADRILVGAGAGLSVAAGYDYGDETRFAELFPALRRRGLRARYQLIGRRLPPPLMWGYWGTHVADIRFGPGGHDVYQRLRELVGDRDHFVTTSNVDGLFARNGFGPERIFTPQGDYARYQCETPCTGQTWDSRPIIDAAVAAYDPATGEVTDPAAIPACPNCGGEVFLNVRKGPEFLIDPYLPAGRRLQQWLSTTGPAQRLLVLDIGSGFNTPGVIRRPMERVAAAHPHGRLVRINPHHPEVPATLAGRALGIAADALDVLSACASPRARA
;
A
#
# COMPACT_ATOMS: atom_id res chain seq x y z
N MET A 1 18.75 -1.16 -21.76
CA MET A 1 18.42 0.08 -22.52
C MET A 1 17.10 -0.02 -23.29
N ASN A 2 16.71 -1.18 -23.84
CA ASN A 2 15.44 -1.34 -24.58
C ASN A 2 14.17 -1.17 -23.71
N ASP A 3 14.21 -1.67 -22.47
CA ASP A 3 13.02 -1.70 -21.60
C ASP A 3 12.57 -0.32 -21.15
N LEU A 4 13.50 0.54 -20.70
CA LEU A 4 13.19 1.92 -20.29
C LEU A 4 12.67 2.76 -21.47
N THR A 5 13.21 2.58 -22.67
CA THR A 5 12.70 3.22 -23.89
C THR A 5 11.29 2.75 -24.21
N THR A 6 11.03 1.45 -24.10
CA THR A 6 9.69 0.88 -24.28
C THR A 6 8.70 1.41 -23.24
N LEU A 7 9.10 1.47 -21.96
CA LEU A 7 8.30 2.01 -20.87
C LEU A 7 7.92 3.46 -21.12
N ARG A 8 8.89 4.34 -21.42
CA ARG A 8 8.63 5.76 -21.73
C ARG A 8 7.65 5.91 -22.89
N ARG A 9 7.84 5.13 -23.97
CA ARG A 9 6.93 5.13 -25.13
C ARG A 9 5.52 4.69 -24.75
N TRP A 10 5.39 3.64 -23.94
CA TRP A 10 4.08 3.13 -23.52
C TRP A 10 3.35 4.10 -22.61
N ILE A 11 4.06 4.78 -21.70
CA ILE A 11 3.50 5.83 -20.84
C ILE A 11 3.08 7.04 -21.67
N ALA A 12 3.95 7.53 -22.56
CA ALA A 12 3.66 8.69 -23.41
C ALA A 12 2.44 8.45 -24.32
N GLY A 13 2.29 7.22 -24.82
CA GLY A 13 1.16 6.83 -25.65
C GLY A 13 -0.09 6.41 -24.87
N ALA A 14 -0.08 6.27 -23.55
CA ALA A 14 -1.25 5.79 -22.82
C ALA A 14 -2.36 6.86 -22.79
N ASP A 15 -3.59 6.46 -23.12
CA ASP A 15 -4.77 7.32 -22.95
C ASP A 15 -5.25 7.26 -21.49
N ARG A 16 -5.05 6.10 -20.84
CA ARG A 16 -5.44 5.84 -19.45
C ARG A 16 -4.38 4.98 -18.75
N ILE A 17 -4.19 5.20 -17.45
CA ILE A 17 -3.21 4.44 -16.65
C ILE A 17 -3.87 3.82 -15.41
N LEU A 18 -3.78 2.50 -15.29
CA LEU A 18 -4.10 1.80 -14.05
C LEU A 18 -2.81 1.48 -13.29
N VAL A 19 -2.69 1.97 -12.07
CA VAL A 19 -1.56 1.66 -11.20
C VAL A 19 -1.99 0.61 -10.18
N GLY A 20 -1.38 -0.57 -10.28
CA GLY A 20 -1.42 -1.62 -9.27
C GLY A 20 -0.14 -1.59 -8.44
N ALA A 21 -0.24 -1.59 -7.11
CA ALA A 21 0.96 -1.63 -6.27
C ALA A 21 0.85 -2.59 -5.08
N GLY A 22 1.96 -3.28 -4.81
CA GLY A 22 2.15 -4.11 -3.62
C GLY A 22 3.25 -3.56 -2.68
N ALA A 23 3.60 -4.36 -1.67
CA ALA A 23 4.51 -3.96 -0.60
C ALA A 23 5.90 -3.52 -1.12
N GLY A 24 6.36 -4.04 -2.26
CA GLY A 24 7.64 -3.63 -2.85
C GLY A 24 7.70 -2.14 -3.21
N LEU A 25 6.57 -1.48 -3.49
CA LEU A 25 6.56 -0.02 -3.68
C LEU A 25 6.78 0.73 -2.36
N SER A 26 6.24 0.23 -1.25
CA SER A 26 6.48 0.81 0.09
C SER A 26 7.91 0.55 0.56
N VAL A 27 8.50 -0.60 0.21
CA VAL A 27 9.94 -0.88 0.42
C VAL A 27 10.79 0.18 -0.28
N ALA A 28 10.53 0.48 -1.56
CA ALA A 28 11.22 1.53 -2.30
C ALA A 28 10.99 2.95 -1.73
N ALA A 29 9.99 3.12 -0.86
CA ALA A 29 9.72 4.36 -0.12
C ALA A 29 10.38 4.40 1.28
N GLY A 30 11.17 3.38 1.63
CA GLY A 30 11.85 3.26 2.92
C GLY A 30 11.06 2.50 4.00
N TYR A 31 9.94 1.88 3.64
CA TYR A 31 9.10 1.11 4.57
C TYR A 31 9.22 -0.38 4.36
N ASP A 32 10.42 -0.92 4.56
CA ASP A 32 10.66 -2.36 4.54
C ASP A 32 10.29 -3.01 5.89
N TYR A 33 9.42 -4.02 5.84
CA TYR A 33 9.01 -4.78 7.02
C TYR A 33 10.10 -5.74 7.50
N GLY A 34 11.13 -5.98 6.67
CA GLY A 34 12.36 -6.71 6.97
C GLY A 34 13.50 -5.84 7.52
N ASP A 35 13.36 -4.50 7.57
CA ASP A 35 14.43 -3.61 8.04
C ASP A 35 14.69 -3.79 9.54
N GLU A 36 15.79 -4.48 9.85
CA GLU A 36 16.22 -4.72 11.22
C GLU A 36 16.70 -3.47 11.96
N THR A 37 17.27 -2.51 11.23
CA THR A 37 17.82 -1.28 11.80
C THR A 37 16.66 -0.41 12.26
N ARG A 38 15.72 -0.13 11.35
CA ARG A 38 14.52 0.64 11.67
C ARG A 38 13.67 -0.05 12.73
N PHE A 39 13.63 -1.39 12.72
CA PHE A 39 12.95 -2.14 13.78
C PHE A 39 13.63 -1.95 15.15
N ALA A 40 14.97 -2.01 15.23
CA ALA A 40 15.69 -1.81 16.48
C ALA A 40 15.54 -0.38 17.02
N GLU A 41 15.47 0.63 16.15
CA GLU A 41 15.21 2.02 16.51
C GLU A 41 13.82 2.20 17.13
N LEU A 42 12.79 1.65 16.49
CA LEU A 42 11.40 1.84 16.93
C LEU A 42 11.00 0.93 18.09
N PHE A 43 11.59 -0.27 18.19
CA PHE A 43 11.16 -1.30 19.13
C PHE A 43 12.32 -1.91 19.94
N PRO A 44 13.09 -1.11 20.70
CA PRO A 44 14.27 -1.58 21.40
C PRO A 44 13.97 -2.68 22.44
N ALA A 45 12.82 -2.64 23.11
CA ALA A 45 12.38 -3.71 24.01
C ALA A 45 12.13 -5.04 23.27
N LEU A 46 11.45 -5.00 22.13
CA LEU A 46 11.20 -6.19 21.31
C LEU A 46 12.51 -6.75 20.73
N ARG A 47 13.45 -5.87 20.37
CA ARG A 47 14.81 -6.25 19.94
C ARG A 47 15.56 -7.02 21.03
N ARG A 48 15.51 -6.56 22.28
CA ARG A 48 16.07 -7.28 23.45
C ARG A 48 15.40 -8.63 23.68
N ARG A 49 14.10 -8.76 23.36
CA ARG A 49 13.34 -10.03 23.40
C ARG A 49 13.63 -10.95 22.20
N GLY A 50 14.62 -10.64 21.37
CA GLY A 50 15.08 -11.50 20.26
C GLY A 50 14.35 -11.28 18.93
N LEU A 51 13.41 -10.33 18.85
CA LEU A 51 12.79 -9.96 17.59
C LEU A 51 13.73 -9.08 16.75
N ARG A 52 13.54 -9.14 15.44
CA ARG A 52 14.43 -8.55 14.45
C ARG A 52 13.69 -7.65 13.47
N ALA A 53 12.45 -7.97 13.10
CA ALA A 53 11.75 -7.26 12.04
C ALA A 53 10.24 -7.16 12.28
N ARG A 54 9.60 -6.13 11.69
CA ARG A 54 8.14 -5.91 11.76
C ARG A 54 7.36 -7.12 11.24
N TYR A 55 7.89 -7.78 10.22
CA TYR A 55 7.25 -8.96 9.62
C TYR A 55 6.96 -10.08 10.64
N GLN A 56 7.78 -10.22 11.70
CA GLN A 56 7.59 -11.23 12.76
C GLN A 56 6.40 -10.92 13.70
N LEU A 57 5.82 -9.72 13.60
CA LEU A 57 4.69 -9.29 14.44
C LEU A 57 3.36 -9.34 13.67
N ILE A 58 3.39 -9.55 12.36
CA ILE A 58 2.17 -9.65 11.55
C ILE A 58 1.42 -10.93 11.90
N GLY A 59 0.16 -10.78 12.34
CA GLY A 59 -0.69 -11.89 12.77
C GLY A 59 -0.29 -12.50 14.13
N ARG A 60 0.71 -11.94 14.83
CA ARG A 60 1.13 -12.44 16.14
C ARG A 60 0.20 -11.92 17.24
N ARG A 61 -0.32 -12.82 18.07
CA ARG A 61 -1.08 -12.46 19.26
C ARG A 61 -0.14 -11.93 20.35
N LEU A 62 -0.44 -10.75 20.87
CA LEU A 62 0.29 -10.10 21.97
C LEU A 62 -0.71 -9.63 23.03
N PRO A 63 -0.29 -9.50 24.30
CA PRO A 63 -1.10 -8.82 25.31
C PRO A 63 -1.44 -7.38 24.87
N PRO A 64 -2.63 -6.83 25.19
CA PRO A 64 -3.05 -5.52 24.68
C PRO A 64 -2.05 -4.37 24.88
N PRO A 65 -1.37 -4.22 26.04
CA PRO A 65 -0.36 -3.17 26.22
C PRO A 65 0.79 -3.26 25.21
N LEU A 66 1.31 -4.47 24.99
CA LEU A 66 2.40 -4.74 24.05
C LEU A 66 1.93 -4.66 22.59
N MET A 67 0.71 -5.11 22.32
CA MET A 67 0.08 -5.04 21.01
C MET A 67 -0.06 -3.58 20.55
N TRP A 68 -0.63 -2.72 21.39
CA TRP A 68 -0.81 -1.31 21.07
C TRP A 68 0.49 -0.50 21.14
N GLY A 69 1.46 -0.93 21.94
CA GLY A 69 2.81 -0.36 21.89
C GLY A 69 3.48 -0.61 20.53
N TYR A 70 3.32 -1.82 19.98
CA TYR A 70 3.77 -2.13 18.63
C TYR A 70 2.97 -1.40 17.55
N TRP A 71 1.65 -1.61 17.49
CA TRP A 71 0.80 -1.09 16.42
C TRP A 71 0.67 0.44 16.44
N GLY A 72 0.64 1.07 17.62
CA GLY A 72 0.71 2.52 17.78
C GLY A 72 1.94 3.10 17.10
N THR A 73 3.12 2.66 17.53
CA THR A 73 4.40 3.11 16.97
C THR A 73 4.57 2.75 15.49
N HIS A 74 4.15 1.54 15.08
CA HIS A 74 4.23 1.10 13.69
C HIS A 74 3.37 1.96 12.75
N VAL A 75 2.10 2.20 13.12
CA VAL A 75 1.18 3.00 12.31
C VAL A 75 1.57 4.48 12.32
N ALA A 76 2.03 4.99 13.45
CA ALA A 76 2.56 6.35 13.52
C ALA A 76 3.73 6.56 12.55
N ASP A 77 4.64 5.60 12.43
CA ASP A 77 5.76 5.65 11.49
C ASP A 77 5.33 5.55 10.01
N ILE A 78 4.52 4.54 9.66
CA ILE A 78 4.24 4.23 8.25
C ILE A 78 3.06 5.03 7.68
N ARG A 79 2.00 5.25 8.46
CA ARG A 79 0.74 5.87 7.99
C ARG A 79 0.72 7.37 8.23
N PHE A 80 1.19 7.80 9.39
CA PHE A 80 1.11 9.20 9.85
C PHE A 80 2.46 9.89 9.95
N GLY A 81 3.54 9.21 9.56
CA GLY A 81 4.89 9.77 9.56
C GLY A 81 5.00 10.98 8.64
N PRO A 82 5.94 11.89 8.91
CA PRO A 82 6.18 13.03 8.05
C PRO A 82 6.76 12.60 6.70
N GLY A 83 6.61 13.47 5.69
CA GLY A 83 7.38 13.40 4.46
C GLY A 83 6.60 12.97 3.22
N GLY A 84 7.12 13.43 2.08
CA GLY A 84 6.85 12.86 0.76
C GLY A 84 7.92 11.82 0.43
N HIS A 85 7.56 10.85 -0.39
CA HIS A 85 8.41 9.71 -0.72
C HIS A 85 8.77 9.77 -2.20
N ASP A 86 10.06 9.89 -2.50
CA ASP A 86 10.55 10.15 -3.86
C ASP A 86 9.98 9.17 -4.88
N VAL A 87 9.92 7.88 -4.57
CA VAL A 87 9.36 6.86 -5.49
C VAL A 87 7.90 7.15 -5.86
N TYR A 88 7.07 7.59 -4.90
CA TYR A 88 5.69 7.94 -5.14
C TYR A 88 5.55 9.29 -5.84
N GLN A 89 6.42 10.26 -5.54
CA GLN A 89 6.46 11.54 -6.24
C GLN A 89 6.87 11.38 -7.70
N ARG A 90 7.87 10.55 -7.99
CA ARG A 90 8.26 10.20 -9.37
C ARG A 90 7.14 9.48 -10.10
N LEU A 91 6.45 8.55 -9.43
CA LEU A 91 5.27 7.92 -10.01
C LEU A 91 4.16 8.94 -10.32
N ARG A 92 3.91 9.88 -9.41
CA ARG A 92 2.91 10.95 -9.60
C ARG A 92 3.28 11.87 -10.75
N GLU A 93 4.54 12.30 -10.84
CA GLU A 93 5.09 13.10 -11.94
C GLU A 93 4.91 12.38 -13.28
N LEU A 94 5.24 11.08 -13.32
CA LEU A 94 5.19 10.25 -14.52
C LEU A 94 3.75 10.01 -15.02
N VAL A 95 2.81 9.76 -14.10
CA VAL A 95 1.38 9.64 -14.41
C VAL A 95 0.85 10.99 -14.93
N GLY A 96 1.25 12.10 -14.29
CA GLY A 96 0.83 13.45 -14.68
C GLY A 96 -0.69 13.62 -14.56
N ASP A 97 -1.30 14.37 -15.48
CA ASP A 97 -2.75 14.63 -15.48
C ASP A 97 -3.54 13.63 -16.32
N ARG A 98 -2.91 12.52 -16.73
CA ARG A 98 -3.60 11.46 -17.49
C ARG A 98 -4.73 10.87 -16.66
N ASP A 99 -5.79 10.43 -17.33
CA ASP A 99 -6.89 9.73 -16.66
C ASP A 99 -6.36 8.43 -16.03
N HIS A 100 -6.43 8.33 -14.71
CA HIS A 100 -5.82 7.24 -13.97
C HIS A 100 -6.66 6.77 -12.80
N PHE A 101 -6.36 5.56 -12.37
CA PHE A 101 -6.85 4.98 -11.12
C PHE A 101 -5.75 4.17 -10.45
N VAL A 102 -5.78 4.10 -9.13
CA VAL A 102 -4.87 3.31 -8.31
C VAL A 102 -5.64 2.19 -7.63
N THR A 103 -5.07 0.99 -7.63
CA THR A 103 -5.46 -0.10 -6.75
C THR A 103 -4.23 -0.63 -6.03
N THR A 104 -4.30 -0.81 -4.71
CA THR A 104 -3.12 -1.28 -3.95
C THR A 104 -3.50 -2.20 -2.82
N SER A 105 -2.66 -3.21 -2.56
CA SER A 105 -2.77 -4.04 -1.36
C SER A 105 -2.19 -3.37 -0.12
N ASN A 106 -1.51 -2.23 -0.28
CA ASN A 106 -0.88 -1.52 0.82
C ASN A 106 -1.92 -0.71 1.58
N VAL A 107 -1.70 -0.58 2.88
CA VAL A 107 -2.64 0.07 3.82
C VAL A 107 -2.01 1.29 4.49
N ASP A 108 -0.91 1.80 3.93
CA ASP A 108 -0.05 2.87 4.43
C ASP A 108 -0.48 4.29 4.00
N GLY A 109 -1.43 4.41 3.08
CA GLY A 109 -1.93 5.69 2.56
C GLY A 109 -0.92 6.49 1.74
N LEU A 110 0.20 5.90 1.30
CA LEU A 110 1.28 6.64 0.65
C LEU A 110 0.90 7.26 -0.69
N PHE A 111 -0.03 6.67 -1.44
CA PHE A 111 -0.53 7.30 -2.67
C PHE A 111 -1.19 8.66 -2.40
N ALA A 112 -2.15 8.72 -1.46
CA ALA A 112 -2.84 9.97 -1.12
C ALA A 112 -1.87 11.01 -0.54
N ARG A 113 -0.94 10.57 0.33
CA ARG A 113 0.09 11.43 0.92
C ARG A 113 1.08 12.00 -0.11
N ASN A 114 1.14 11.43 -1.31
CA ASN A 114 2.03 11.87 -2.40
C ASN A 114 1.27 12.39 -3.63
N GLY A 115 0.05 12.92 -3.41
CA GLY A 115 -0.64 13.74 -4.41
C GLY A 115 -1.53 12.98 -5.41
N PHE A 116 -1.83 11.70 -5.14
CA PHE A 116 -2.92 11.01 -5.85
C PHE A 116 -4.27 11.35 -5.19
N GLY A 117 -5.29 11.61 -6.02
CA GLY A 117 -6.65 11.91 -5.53
C GLY A 117 -7.25 10.74 -4.74
N PRO A 118 -7.67 10.91 -3.48
CA PRO A 118 -8.26 9.84 -2.67
C PRO A 118 -9.45 9.13 -3.32
N GLU A 119 -10.22 9.83 -4.14
CA GLU A 119 -11.35 9.29 -4.90
C GLU A 119 -10.92 8.31 -6.01
N ARG A 120 -9.66 8.38 -6.44
CA ARG A 120 -9.02 7.53 -7.46
C ARG A 120 -8.16 6.42 -6.88
N ILE A 121 -8.27 6.13 -5.58
CA ILE A 121 -7.49 5.09 -4.91
C ILE A 121 -8.44 4.04 -4.33
N PHE A 122 -8.20 2.78 -4.67
CA PHE A 122 -8.89 1.63 -4.08
C PHE A 122 -7.92 0.76 -3.28
N THR A 123 -8.26 0.51 -2.01
CA THR A 123 -7.48 -0.30 -1.06
C THR A 123 -8.29 -1.51 -0.57
N PRO A 124 -8.38 -2.61 -1.35
CA PRO A 124 -9.17 -3.80 -0.99
C PRO A 124 -8.74 -4.52 0.31
N GLN A 125 -7.56 -4.18 0.84
CA GLN A 125 -6.96 -4.77 2.03
C GLN A 125 -7.10 -3.91 3.29
N GLY A 126 -7.70 -2.73 3.20
CA GLY A 126 -7.90 -1.83 4.32
C GLY A 126 -7.10 -0.53 4.25
N ASP A 127 -7.02 0.17 5.38
CA ASP A 127 -6.22 1.39 5.58
C ASP A 127 -5.90 1.51 7.07
N TYR A 128 -4.64 1.74 7.41
CA TYR A 128 -4.22 1.99 8.79
C TYR A 128 -4.81 3.28 9.39
N ALA A 129 -5.40 4.18 8.58
CA ALA A 129 -6.17 5.33 9.06
C ALA A 129 -7.55 4.96 9.63
N ARG A 130 -7.91 3.68 9.63
CA ARG A 130 -9.20 3.21 10.17
C ARG A 130 -9.00 2.09 11.19
N TYR A 131 -9.91 2.03 12.15
CA TYR A 131 -10.02 0.90 13.08
C TYR A 131 -11.47 0.40 13.16
N GLN A 132 -11.65 -0.80 13.70
CA GLN A 132 -12.92 -1.52 13.79
C GLN A 132 -13.00 -2.38 15.06
N CYS A 133 -14.21 -2.83 15.39
CA CYS A 133 -14.44 -3.86 16.40
C CYS A 133 -13.99 -5.24 15.87
N GLU A 134 -13.40 -6.06 16.74
CA GLU A 134 -12.98 -7.44 16.43
C GLU A 134 -14.15 -8.44 16.42
N THR A 135 -15.25 -8.18 17.14
CA THR A 135 -16.49 -8.98 17.15
C THR A 135 -17.56 -8.43 16.18
N PRO A 136 -17.16 -7.65 15.17
CA PRO A 136 -17.95 -6.61 14.47
C PRO A 136 -19.37 -6.38 14.99
N CYS A 137 -19.51 -5.87 16.22
CA CYS A 137 -20.83 -5.57 16.82
C CYS A 137 -21.63 -4.49 16.06
N THR A 138 -20.98 -3.80 15.12
CA THR A 138 -21.52 -2.80 14.21
C THR A 138 -20.73 -2.86 12.90
N GLY A 139 -21.34 -2.45 11.78
CA GLY A 139 -20.65 -2.30 10.49
C GLY A 139 -19.83 -1.01 10.38
N GLN A 140 -19.63 -0.28 11.48
CA GLN A 140 -18.89 0.97 11.51
C GLN A 140 -17.38 0.76 11.64
N THR A 141 -16.65 1.71 11.08
CA THR A 141 -15.22 1.89 11.27
C THR A 141 -14.97 3.33 11.65
N TRP A 142 -13.88 3.58 12.36
CA TRP A 142 -13.58 4.88 12.96
C TRP A 142 -12.18 5.33 12.57
N ASP A 143 -11.91 6.64 12.66
CA ASP A 143 -10.58 7.20 12.41
C ASP A 143 -9.58 6.67 13.44
N SER A 144 -8.46 6.10 12.98
CA SER A 144 -7.45 5.53 13.89
C SER A 144 -6.52 6.59 14.48
N ARG A 145 -6.44 7.80 13.91
CA ARG A 145 -5.45 8.78 14.35
C ARG A 145 -5.50 9.08 15.86
N PRO A 146 -6.67 9.30 16.48
CA PRO A 146 -6.74 9.57 17.92
C PRO A 146 -6.23 8.41 18.80
N ILE A 147 -6.55 7.16 18.44
CA ILE A 147 -6.11 5.99 19.22
C ILE A 147 -4.62 5.72 19.03
N ILE A 148 -4.06 6.03 17.86
CA ILE A 148 -2.63 5.92 17.58
C ILE A 148 -1.86 6.98 18.35
N ASP A 149 -2.31 8.24 18.33
CA ASP A 149 -1.68 9.32 19.08
C ASP A 149 -1.68 9.04 20.59
N ALA A 150 -2.79 8.52 21.13
CA ALA A 150 -2.88 8.12 22.54
C ALA A 150 -1.91 6.97 22.88
N ALA A 151 -1.87 5.92 22.06
CA ALA A 151 -0.96 4.79 22.28
C ALA A 151 0.52 5.21 22.20
N VAL A 152 0.89 6.11 21.28
CA VAL A 152 2.25 6.64 21.16
C VAL A 152 2.62 7.53 22.35
N ALA A 153 1.70 8.38 22.81
CA ALA A 153 1.94 9.25 23.96
C ALA A 153 2.19 8.45 25.27
N ALA A 154 1.57 7.27 25.39
CA ALA A 154 1.71 6.38 26.54
C ALA A 154 2.69 5.21 26.30
N TYR A 155 3.47 5.22 25.20
CA TYR A 155 4.41 4.15 24.87
C TYR A 155 5.71 4.26 25.69
N ASP A 156 6.09 3.17 26.37
CA ASP A 156 7.38 3.03 27.04
C ASP A 156 8.36 2.17 26.20
N PRO A 157 9.46 2.73 25.66
CA PRO A 157 10.46 1.98 24.89
C PRO A 157 11.30 0.99 25.73
N ALA A 158 11.32 1.12 27.06
CA ALA A 158 12.03 0.18 27.94
C ALA A 158 11.29 -1.18 28.03
N THR A 159 9.96 -1.13 28.17
CA THR A 159 9.11 -2.33 28.22
C THR A 159 8.56 -2.73 26.86
N GLY A 160 8.33 -1.76 25.97
CA GLY A 160 7.66 -1.91 24.68
C GLY A 160 6.13 -1.83 24.78
N GLU A 161 5.61 -1.39 25.92
CA GLU A 161 4.18 -1.46 26.25
C GLU A 161 3.57 -0.06 26.35
N VAL A 162 2.26 0.02 26.14
CA VAL A 162 1.46 1.20 26.51
C VAL A 162 1.22 1.16 28.02
N THR A 163 1.72 2.15 28.75
CA THR A 163 1.71 2.15 30.22
C THR A 163 0.42 2.68 30.83
N ASP A 164 -0.34 3.49 30.07
CA ASP A 164 -1.66 3.99 30.49
C ASP A 164 -2.77 3.07 29.94
N PRO A 165 -3.52 2.36 30.80
CA PRO A 165 -4.64 1.53 30.36
C PRO A 165 -5.72 2.31 29.59
N ALA A 166 -5.89 3.62 29.84
CA ALA A 166 -6.85 4.44 29.11
C ALA A 166 -6.42 4.73 27.66
N ALA A 167 -5.14 4.57 27.33
CA ALA A 167 -4.62 4.68 25.98
C ALA A 167 -4.76 3.38 25.16
N ILE A 168 -5.21 2.29 25.78
CA ILE A 168 -5.57 1.04 25.08
C ILE A 168 -7.01 1.20 24.55
N PRO A 169 -7.21 1.24 23.23
CA PRO A 169 -8.52 1.52 22.67
C PRO A 169 -9.48 0.34 22.84
N ALA A 170 -10.76 0.70 22.95
CA ALA A 170 -11.88 -0.23 23.00
C ALA A 170 -12.95 0.20 22.00
N CYS A 171 -13.87 -0.72 21.70
CA CYS A 171 -14.98 -0.45 20.81
C CYS A 171 -15.91 0.59 21.44
N PRO A 172 -16.17 1.73 20.80
CA PRO A 172 -17.04 2.77 21.37
C PRO A 172 -18.50 2.33 21.48
N ASN A 173 -18.88 1.22 20.83
CA ASN A 173 -20.24 0.68 20.87
C ASN A 173 -20.44 -0.39 21.97
N CYS A 174 -19.53 -1.37 22.07
CA CYS A 174 -19.70 -2.52 22.97
C CYS A 174 -18.62 -2.66 24.05
N GLY A 175 -17.60 -1.78 24.07
CA GLY A 175 -16.44 -1.88 24.96
C GLY A 175 -15.49 -3.04 24.67
N GLY A 176 -15.75 -3.85 23.63
CA GLY A 176 -14.91 -4.98 23.24
C GLY A 176 -13.60 -4.60 22.55
N GLU A 177 -12.79 -5.61 22.22
CA GLU A 177 -11.51 -5.42 21.54
C GLU A 177 -11.69 -4.78 20.16
N VAL A 178 -10.71 -3.95 19.80
CA VAL A 178 -10.62 -3.30 18.49
C VAL A 178 -9.28 -3.58 17.85
N PHE A 179 -9.24 -3.41 16.53
CA PHE A 179 -8.02 -3.46 15.76
C PHE A 179 -8.11 -2.54 14.55
N LEU A 180 -6.98 -2.32 13.90
CA LEU A 180 -6.92 -1.59 12.63
C LEU A 180 -7.80 -2.29 11.58
N ASN A 181 -8.50 -1.52 10.77
CA ASN A 181 -9.41 -2.03 9.75
C ASN A 181 -8.60 -2.45 8.51
N VAL A 182 -7.95 -3.60 8.65
CA VAL A 182 -7.15 -4.28 7.63
C VAL A 182 -7.60 -5.72 7.48
N ARG A 183 -7.47 -6.29 6.29
CA ARG A 183 -7.88 -7.67 6.03
C ARG A 183 -6.93 -8.65 6.68
N LYS A 184 -7.34 -9.18 7.85
CA LYS A 184 -6.66 -10.27 8.56
C LYS A 184 -7.53 -11.51 8.81
N GLY A 185 -8.84 -11.38 8.68
CA GLY A 185 -9.80 -12.44 9.00
C GLY A 185 -11.24 -12.11 8.58
N PRO A 186 -12.21 -12.98 8.92
CA PRO A 186 -13.63 -12.81 8.57
C PRO A 186 -14.29 -11.57 9.20
N GLU A 187 -13.70 -11.03 10.27
CA GLU A 187 -14.14 -9.81 10.95
C GLU A 187 -13.95 -8.54 10.13
N PHE A 188 -13.11 -8.56 9.09
CA PHE A 188 -12.75 -7.37 8.33
C PHE A 188 -13.96 -6.69 7.66
N LEU A 189 -14.22 -5.44 8.05
CA LEU A 189 -15.28 -4.62 7.48
C LEU A 189 -14.82 -3.96 6.18
N ILE A 190 -15.28 -4.50 5.05
CA ILE A 190 -14.92 -4.04 3.70
C ILE A 190 -15.75 -2.84 3.22
N ASP A 191 -16.95 -2.64 3.78
CA ASP A 191 -17.93 -1.66 3.30
C ASP A 191 -17.37 -0.25 3.03
N PRO A 192 -16.47 0.31 3.87
CA PRO A 192 -15.91 1.62 3.61
C PRO A 192 -15.10 1.74 2.32
N TYR A 193 -14.59 0.63 1.79
CA TYR A 193 -13.73 0.60 0.60
C TYR A 193 -14.50 0.26 -0.69
N LEU A 194 -15.70 -0.33 -0.56
CA LEU A 194 -16.53 -0.71 -1.70
C LEU A 194 -16.89 0.46 -2.65
N PRO A 195 -17.16 1.70 -2.18
CA PRO A 195 -17.40 2.83 -3.07
C PRO A 195 -16.23 3.10 -4.03
N ALA A 196 -14.99 3.05 -3.54
CA ALA A 196 -13.80 3.22 -4.38
C ALA A 196 -13.64 2.07 -5.37
N GLY A 197 -13.92 0.83 -4.94
CA GLY A 197 -13.94 -0.34 -5.81
C GLY A 197 -14.97 -0.19 -6.95
N ARG A 198 -16.18 0.30 -6.65
CA ARG A 198 -17.20 0.59 -7.67
C ARG A 198 -16.76 1.65 -8.66
N ARG A 199 -16.13 2.74 -8.19
CA ARG A 199 -15.55 3.77 -9.07
C ARG A 199 -14.44 3.20 -9.97
N LEU A 200 -13.57 2.33 -9.46
CA LEU A 200 -12.57 1.64 -10.27
C LEU A 200 -13.23 0.76 -11.33
N GLN A 201 -14.25 -0.02 -10.97
CA GLN A 201 -14.95 -0.87 -11.94
C GLN A 201 -15.65 -0.06 -13.03
N GLN A 202 -16.33 1.03 -12.65
CA GLN A 202 -16.95 1.95 -13.61
C GLN A 202 -15.90 2.63 -14.51
N TRP A 203 -14.77 3.04 -13.92
CA TRP A 203 -13.65 3.59 -14.67
C TRP A 203 -13.13 2.57 -15.68
N LEU A 204 -12.92 1.31 -15.30
CA LEU A 204 -12.51 0.25 -16.23
C LEU A 204 -13.55 -0.01 -17.33
N SER A 205 -14.84 -0.11 -16.98
CA SER A 205 -15.91 -0.43 -17.94
C SER A 205 -16.14 0.68 -18.97
N THR A 206 -15.73 1.91 -18.67
CA THR A 206 -15.79 3.05 -19.60
C THR A 206 -14.54 3.16 -20.47
N THR A 207 -13.58 2.23 -20.35
CA THR A 207 -12.43 2.16 -21.27
C THR A 207 -12.91 1.66 -22.63
N GLY A 208 -12.94 2.54 -23.62
CA GLY A 208 -13.32 2.19 -24.98
C GLY A 208 -12.35 1.17 -25.60
N PRO A 209 -12.82 0.32 -26.55
CA PRO A 209 -12.02 -0.75 -27.13
C PRO A 209 -10.79 -0.26 -27.90
N ALA A 210 -10.80 0.99 -28.38
CA ALA A 210 -9.69 1.63 -29.08
C ALA A 210 -8.71 2.37 -28.14
N GLN A 211 -9.07 2.59 -26.87
CA GLN A 211 -8.22 3.32 -25.93
C GLN A 211 -7.04 2.46 -25.48
N ARG A 212 -5.86 3.07 -25.40
CA ARG A 212 -4.61 2.45 -24.97
C ARG A 212 -4.52 2.53 -23.45
N LEU A 213 -4.94 1.46 -22.79
CA LEU A 213 -4.81 1.28 -21.34
C LEU A 213 -3.42 0.75 -20.99
N LEU A 214 -2.68 1.51 -20.20
CA LEU A 214 -1.44 1.03 -19.58
C LEU A 214 -1.71 0.57 -18.15
N VAL A 215 -1.36 -0.67 -17.84
CA VAL A 215 -1.41 -1.24 -16.50
C VAL A 215 0.02 -1.29 -15.95
N LEU A 216 0.29 -0.50 -14.91
CA LEU A 216 1.56 -0.47 -14.20
C LEU A 216 1.43 -1.29 -12.92
N ASP A 217 2.11 -2.42 -12.84
CA ASP A 217 2.17 -3.31 -11.69
C ASP A 217 3.52 -3.16 -10.97
N ILE A 218 3.55 -2.49 -9.82
CA ILE A 218 4.79 -2.09 -9.14
C ILE A 218 4.90 -2.78 -7.78
N GLY A 219 5.95 -3.57 -7.59
CA GLY A 219 6.27 -4.19 -6.30
C GLY A 219 5.24 -5.21 -5.80
N SER A 220 4.37 -5.74 -6.67
CA SER A 220 3.48 -6.84 -6.29
C SER A 220 4.21 -8.19 -6.33
N GLY A 221 4.22 -8.86 -5.18
CA GLY A 221 4.78 -10.20 -5.00
C GLY A 221 3.71 -11.29 -4.94
N PHE A 222 4.05 -12.39 -4.26
CA PHE A 222 3.20 -13.58 -4.16
C PHE A 222 2.57 -13.80 -2.77
N ASN A 223 2.64 -12.84 -1.86
CA ASN A 223 1.94 -12.92 -0.56
C ASN A 223 0.42 -12.93 -0.75
N THR A 224 -0.11 -12.03 -1.57
CA THR A 224 -1.54 -11.94 -1.91
C THR A 224 -1.76 -11.67 -3.40
N PRO A 225 -1.35 -12.58 -4.30
CA PRO A 225 -1.32 -12.33 -5.74
C PRO A 225 -2.72 -12.15 -6.32
N GLY A 226 -3.76 -12.64 -5.64
CA GLY A 226 -5.16 -12.44 -6.02
C GLY A 226 -5.66 -11.00 -5.87
N VAL A 227 -4.94 -10.13 -5.15
CA VAL A 227 -5.38 -8.76 -4.86
C VAL A 227 -4.90 -7.76 -5.91
N ILE A 228 -3.64 -7.87 -6.34
CA ILE A 228 -3.02 -6.94 -7.30
C ILE A 228 -2.52 -7.69 -8.53
N ARG A 229 -1.52 -8.57 -8.37
CA ARG A 229 -0.80 -9.20 -9.47
C ARG A 229 -1.73 -9.82 -10.52
N ARG A 230 -2.61 -10.75 -10.11
CA ARG A 230 -3.54 -11.45 -11.02
C ARG A 230 -4.63 -10.53 -11.58
N PRO A 231 -5.28 -9.65 -10.78
CA PRO A 231 -6.17 -8.63 -11.33
C PRO A 231 -5.53 -7.74 -12.40
N MET A 232 -4.29 -7.29 -12.21
CA MET A 232 -3.58 -6.45 -13.19
C MET A 232 -3.36 -7.18 -14.52
N GLU A 233 -2.95 -8.44 -14.47
CA GLU A 233 -2.81 -9.29 -15.65
C GLU A 233 -4.14 -9.47 -16.38
N ARG A 234 -5.23 -9.73 -15.64
CA ARG A 234 -6.58 -9.90 -16.21
C ARG A 234 -7.08 -8.62 -16.86
N VAL A 235 -6.87 -7.46 -16.23
CA VAL A 235 -7.27 -6.16 -16.80
C VAL A 235 -6.51 -5.91 -18.10
N ALA A 236 -5.19 -6.10 -18.14
CA ALA A 236 -4.42 -5.92 -19.37
C ALA A 236 -4.87 -6.89 -20.49
N ALA A 237 -5.19 -8.14 -20.13
CA ALA A 237 -5.62 -9.15 -21.09
C ALA A 237 -7.03 -8.86 -21.67
N ALA A 238 -7.94 -8.34 -20.83
CA ALA A 238 -9.32 -8.05 -21.22
C ALA A 238 -9.45 -6.84 -22.17
N HIS A 239 -8.43 -5.97 -22.26
CA HIS A 239 -8.43 -4.81 -23.14
C HIS A 239 -7.57 -5.08 -24.39
N PRO A 240 -8.09 -4.95 -25.63
CA PRO A 240 -7.35 -5.24 -26.86
C PRO A 240 -6.03 -4.46 -27.00
N HIS A 241 -6.03 -3.19 -26.60
CA HIS A 241 -4.84 -2.32 -26.54
C HIS A 241 -4.26 -2.18 -25.13
N GLY A 242 -4.66 -3.05 -24.21
CA GLY A 242 -4.11 -3.15 -22.87
C GLY A 242 -2.64 -3.56 -22.91
N ARG A 243 -1.80 -2.86 -22.16
CA ARG A 243 -0.38 -3.21 -21.96
C ARG A 243 -0.09 -3.36 -20.49
N LEU A 244 0.76 -4.31 -20.13
CA LEU A 244 1.20 -4.53 -18.76
C LEU A 244 2.69 -4.19 -18.64
N VAL A 245 3.05 -3.36 -17.68
CA VAL A 245 4.43 -3.21 -17.23
C VAL A 245 4.50 -3.70 -15.80
N ARG A 246 5.42 -4.61 -15.51
CA ARG A 246 5.71 -5.06 -14.16
C ARG A 246 7.09 -4.60 -13.75
N ILE A 247 7.18 -3.86 -12.64
CA ILE A 247 8.44 -3.44 -12.03
C ILE A 247 8.59 -4.19 -10.71
N ASN A 248 9.50 -5.15 -10.66
CA ASN A 248 9.77 -5.92 -9.46
C ASN A 248 11.17 -6.54 -9.54
N PRO A 249 12.06 -6.32 -8.55
CA PRO A 249 13.44 -6.82 -8.59
C PRO A 249 13.54 -8.35 -8.55
N HIS A 250 12.59 -9.03 -7.91
CA HIS A 250 12.65 -10.48 -7.67
C HIS A 250 11.62 -11.27 -8.47
N HIS A 251 10.49 -10.65 -8.84
CA HIS A 251 9.38 -11.30 -9.53
C HIS A 251 8.89 -10.50 -10.76
N PRO A 252 9.78 -10.17 -11.71
CA PRO A 252 9.47 -9.34 -12.88
C PRO A 252 8.65 -10.08 -13.95
N GLU A 253 8.46 -11.39 -13.83
CA GLU A 253 7.89 -12.24 -14.89
C GLU A 253 6.48 -11.78 -15.25
N VAL A 254 6.15 -11.77 -16.54
CA VAL A 254 4.83 -11.38 -17.07
C VAL A 254 4.16 -12.56 -17.78
N PRO A 255 2.82 -12.61 -17.84
CA PRO A 255 2.12 -13.75 -18.43
C PRO A 255 2.35 -13.81 -19.95
N ALA A 256 2.67 -15.01 -20.44
CA ALA A 256 2.89 -15.26 -21.88
C ALA A 256 1.66 -14.93 -22.75
N THR A 257 0.45 -14.97 -22.18
CA THR A 257 -0.81 -14.62 -22.85
C THR A 257 -0.89 -13.17 -23.32
N LEU A 258 -0.06 -12.28 -22.75
CA LEU A 258 0.03 -10.88 -23.21
C LEU A 258 1.04 -10.68 -24.35
N ALA A 259 1.86 -11.69 -24.68
CA ALA A 259 2.86 -11.65 -25.74
C ALA A 259 3.63 -10.31 -25.75
N GLY A 260 3.74 -9.64 -26.90
CA GLY A 260 4.41 -8.34 -27.06
C GLY A 260 3.72 -7.13 -26.39
N ARG A 261 2.64 -7.34 -25.61
CA ARG A 261 1.94 -6.31 -24.84
C ARG A 261 2.31 -6.30 -23.35
N ALA A 262 3.29 -7.10 -22.93
CA ALA A 262 3.79 -7.07 -21.56
C ALA A 262 5.30 -6.84 -21.50
N LEU A 263 5.75 -6.15 -20.45
CA LEU A 263 7.14 -5.85 -20.17
C LEU A 263 7.41 -6.10 -18.68
N GLY A 264 8.35 -6.99 -18.37
CA GLY A 264 8.86 -7.19 -17.02
C GLY A 264 10.19 -6.45 -16.83
N ILE A 265 10.37 -5.75 -15.72
CA ILE A 265 11.58 -5.00 -15.40
C ILE A 265 12.08 -5.44 -14.01
N ALA A 266 13.24 -6.12 -14.02
CA ALA A 266 13.91 -6.66 -12.84
C ALA A 266 14.80 -5.59 -12.17
N ALA A 267 14.18 -4.57 -11.57
CA ALA A 267 14.90 -3.46 -10.94
C ALA A 267 14.09 -2.84 -9.80
N ASP A 268 14.76 -2.01 -9.00
CA ASP A 268 14.10 -1.17 -7.99
C ASP A 268 13.14 -0.15 -8.63
N ALA A 269 12.03 0.11 -7.95
CA ALA A 269 11.00 1.00 -8.48
C ALA A 269 11.47 2.46 -8.57
N LEU A 270 12.24 2.95 -7.59
CA LEU A 270 12.75 4.32 -7.60
C LEU A 270 13.71 4.53 -8.76
N ASP A 271 14.59 3.57 -9.03
CA ASP A 271 15.55 3.65 -10.14
C ASP A 271 14.83 3.73 -11.50
N VAL A 272 13.85 2.84 -11.71
CA VAL A 272 13.08 2.80 -12.97
C VAL A 272 12.27 4.08 -13.16
N LEU A 273 11.56 4.53 -12.12
CA LEU A 273 10.72 5.72 -12.19
C LEU A 273 11.55 7.00 -12.33
N SER A 274 12.68 7.11 -11.64
CA SER A 274 13.61 8.24 -11.75
C SER A 274 14.24 8.32 -13.14
N ALA A 275 14.58 7.18 -13.74
CA ALA A 275 15.05 7.16 -15.11
C ALA A 275 13.97 7.61 -16.10
N CYS A 276 12.69 7.33 -15.84
CA CYS A 276 11.58 7.72 -16.73
C CYS A 276 11.08 9.15 -16.51
N ALA A 277 11.22 9.71 -15.31
CA ALA A 277 10.85 11.08 -15.01
C ALA A 277 11.78 12.09 -15.69
N SER A 278 11.27 13.29 -15.99
CA SER A 278 12.12 14.38 -16.48
C SER A 278 13.12 14.79 -15.38
N PRO A 279 14.32 15.29 -15.74
CA PRO A 279 15.24 15.84 -14.75
C PRO A 279 14.52 16.90 -13.92
N ARG A 280 14.60 16.83 -12.58
CA ARG A 280 14.15 17.95 -11.75
C ARG A 280 14.99 19.17 -12.13
N ALA A 281 14.34 20.29 -12.47
CA ALA A 281 15.02 21.57 -12.41
C ALA A 281 15.57 21.68 -10.98
N ARG A 282 16.90 21.80 -10.85
CA ARG A 282 17.52 22.04 -9.54
C ARG A 282 16.94 23.36 -9.05
N ALA A 283 16.18 23.31 -7.96
CA ALA A 283 15.82 24.49 -7.18
C ALA A 283 17.06 25.05 -6.48
#